data_AF-A0A9J6FM29-F1
#
_entry.id   AF-A0A9J6FM29-F1
#
_cell.length_a   1.000
_cell.length_b   1.000
_cell.length_c   1.000
_cell.angle_alpha   90.00
_cell.angle_beta   90.00
_cell.angle_gamma   90.00
#
_symmetry.space_group_name_H-M   'P 1'
#
loop_
_entity.id
_entity.type
_entity.pdbx_description
1 polymer ?
#
loop_
_entity_poly.entity_id
_entity_poly.type
_entity_poly.pdbx_seq_one_letter_code
_entity_poly.pdbx_strand_id
1 'polypeptide(L)'
;MKTKKWSVKVIFDFTDVALVNSWLNYKVDTKQAGYTENQVLHLLDFTMQVAEALIRGSQELKRRERASVDASGHSEHHHRAAAAIPAPDVRCDQEGHWPDRK
;
A
#
# COMPACT_ATOMS: atom_id res chain seq x y z
N MET A 1 -4.74 1.20 18.37
CA MET A 1 -5.81 2.03 17.80
C MET A 1 -7.18 1.42 18.09
N LYS A 2 -8.16 2.19 18.55
CA LYS A 2 -9.53 1.68 18.79
C LYS A 2 -10.36 1.85 17.52
N THR A 3 -10.64 0.75 16.82
CA THR A 3 -11.50 0.71 15.63
C THR A 3 -12.38 -0.54 15.65
N LYS A 4 -13.61 -0.42 15.13
CA LYS A 4 -14.53 -1.55 14.92
C LYS A 4 -14.33 -2.25 13.57
N LYS A 5 -13.59 -1.62 12.65
CA LYS A 5 -13.34 -2.16 11.31
C LYS A 5 -12.15 -3.11 11.36
N TRP A 6 -12.39 -4.41 11.18
CA TRP A 6 -11.37 -5.44 11.29
C TRP A 6 -10.22 -5.24 10.29
N SER A 7 -10.51 -4.85 9.04
CA SER A 7 -9.48 -4.65 8.01
C SER A 7 -8.52 -3.53 8.37
N VAL A 8 -9.03 -2.46 8.99
CA VAL A 8 -8.20 -1.36 9.46
C VAL A 8 -7.29 -1.85 10.58
N LYS A 9 -7.81 -2.62 11.55
CA LYS A 9 -6.98 -3.24 12.59
C LYS A 9 -5.87 -4.11 11.99
N VAL A 10 -6.19 -4.95 11.00
CA VAL A 10 -5.21 -5.80 10.32
C VAL A 10 -4.10 -4.99 9.65
N ILE A 11 -4.40 -3.85 9.03
CA ILE A 11 -3.37 -2.99 8.43
C ILE A 11 -2.39 -2.47 9.48
N PHE A 12 -2.87 -2.04 10.64
CA PHE A 12 -1.98 -1.59 11.73
C PHE A 12 -1.15 -2.75 12.28
N ASP A 13 -1.80 -3.88 12.56
CA ASP A 13 -1.10 -5.08 13.06
C ASP A 13 -0.03 -5.55 12.04
N PHE A 14 -0.31 -5.45 10.74
CA PHE A 14 0.65 -5.76 9.67
C PHE A 14 1.80 -4.76 9.60
N THR A 15 1.51 -3.47 9.83
CA THR A 15 2.54 -2.41 9.86
C THR A 15 3.55 -2.67 11.00
N ASP A 16 3.05 -3.09 12.17
CA ASP A 16 3.92 -3.44 13.30
C ASP A 16 4.84 -4.62 12.95
N VAL A 17 4.30 -5.68 12.32
CA VAL A 17 5.09 -6.82 11.85
C VAL A 17 6.13 -6.41 10.80
N ALA A 18 5.74 -5.57 9.84
CA ALA A 18 6.65 -5.07 8.80
C ALA A 18 7.80 -4.23 9.40
N LEU A 19 7.52 -3.41 10.42
CA LEU A 19 8.53 -2.61 11.12
C LEU A 19 9.53 -3.50 11.87
N VAL A 20 9.05 -4.49 12.62
CA VAL A 20 9.93 -5.43 13.34
C VAL A 20 10.79 -6.24 12.37
N ASN A 21 10.21 -6.73 11.28
CA ASN A 21 10.96 -7.45 10.25
C ASN A 21 12.03 -6.57 9.59
N SER A 22 11.69 -5.32 9.29
CA SER A 22 12.65 -4.34 8.74
C SER A 22 13.78 -4.02 9.71
N TRP A 23 13.49 -3.92 11.03
CA TRP A 23 14.51 -3.73 12.05
C TRP A 23 15.46 -4.94 12.16
N LEU A 24 14.94 -6.16 12.05
CA LEU A 24 15.77 -7.37 12.02
C LEU A 24 16.72 -7.38 10.82
N ASN A 25 16.22 -7.01 9.63
CA ASN A 25 17.05 -6.88 8.43
C ASN A 25 18.09 -5.76 8.60
N TYR A 26 17.70 -4.60 9.11
CA TYR A 26 18.62 -3.51 9.43
C TYR A 26 19.76 -3.97 10.34
N LYS A 27 19.47 -4.77 11.39
CA LYS A 27 20.52 -5.31 12.27
C LYS A 27 21.49 -6.24 11.54
N VAL A 28 21.00 -7.02 10.57
CA VAL A 28 21.86 -7.88 9.74
C VAL A 28 22.75 -7.01 8.84
N ASP A 29 22.16 -6.00 8.18
CA ASP A 29 22.87 -5.09 7.29
C ASP A 29 23.95 -4.29 8.04
N THR A 30 23.64 -3.80 9.25
CA THR A 30 24.62 -3.09 10.09
C THR A 30 25.79 -3.98 10.49
N LYS A 31 25.54 -5.27 10.75
CA LYS A 31 26.62 -6.22 11.04
C LYS A 31 27.52 -6.44 9.82
N GLN A 32 26.92 -6.59 8.65
CA GLN A 32 27.66 -6.74 7.39
C GLN A 32 28.49 -5.50 7.05
N ALA A 33 27.96 -4.31 7.36
CA ALA A 33 28.65 -3.04 7.16
C ALA A 33 29.68 -2.70 8.27
N GLY A 34 29.91 -3.59 9.25
CA GLY A 34 30.95 -3.43 10.27
C GLY A 34 30.60 -2.44 11.40
N TYR A 35 29.32 -2.13 11.60
CA TYR A 35 28.89 -1.28 12.71
C TYR A 35 29.09 -2.00 14.05
N THR A 36 29.53 -1.25 15.05
CA THR A 36 29.59 -1.72 16.44
C THR A 36 28.20 -1.73 17.07
N GLU A 37 27.99 -2.56 18.09
CA GLU A 37 26.66 -2.73 18.73
C GLU A 37 26.08 -1.40 19.26
N ASN A 38 26.93 -0.50 19.73
CA ASN A 38 26.55 0.83 20.21
C ASN A 38 26.05 1.77 19.11
N GLN A 39 26.30 1.45 17.84
CA GLN A 39 25.86 2.23 16.68
C GLN A 39 24.57 1.69 16.07
N VAL A 40 24.11 0.51 16.50
CA VAL A 40 22.88 -0.09 16.01
C VAL A 40 21.70 0.46 16.80
N LEU A 41 20.73 1.03 16.10
CA LEU A 41 19.55 1.60 16.74
C LEU A 41 18.70 0.54 17.45
N HIS A 42 18.22 0.88 18.64
CA HIS A 42 17.14 0.12 19.29
C HIS A 42 15.84 0.28 18.49
N LEU A 43 14.91 -0.65 18.72
CA LEU A 43 13.66 -0.72 17.95
C LEU A 43 12.88 0.60 17.99
N LEU A 44 12.78 1.25 19.16
CA LEU A 44 12.07 2.52 19.30
C LEU A 44 12.69 3.62 18.42
N ASP A 45 14.01 3.82 18.52
CA ASP A 45 14.71 4.84 17.74
C ASP A 45 14.64 4.57 16.24
N PHE A 46 14.77 3.30 15.85
CA PHE A 46 14.57 2.88 14.46
C PHE A 46 13.16 3.22 13.97
N THR A 47 12.12 2.86 14.74
CA THR A 47 10.73 3.17 14.36
C THR A 47 10.46 4.67 14.26
N MET A 48 11.06 5.47 15.15
CA MET A 48 10.96 6.93 15.11
C MET A 48 11.59 7.51 13.84
N GLN A 49 12.80 7.05 13.46
CA GLN A 49 13.45 7.49 12.23
C GLN A 49 12.67 7.09 10.97
N VAL A 50 12.11 5.88 10.94
CA VAL A 50 11.25 5.43 9.84
C VAL A 50 9.99 6.31 9.75
N ALA A 51 9.34 6.61 10.88
CA ALA A 51 8.18 7.47 10.91
C ALA A 51 8.50 8.88 10.41
N GLU A 52 9.61 9.47 10.85
CA GLU A 52 10.07 10.77 10.37
C GLU A 52 10.33 10.77 8.85
N ALA A 53 11.02 9.75 8.34
CA ALA A 53 11.31 9.63 6.92
C ALA A 53 10.03 9.54 6.09
N LEU A 54 9.04 8.76 6.54
CA LEU A 54 7.74 8.63 5.87
C LEU A 54 6.94 9.94 5.91
N ILE A 55 6.91 10.63 7.06
CA ILE A 55 6.21 11.92 7.20
C ILE A 55 6.84 12.97 6.26
N ARG A 56 8.17 13.12 6.30
CA ARG A 56 8.88 14.08 5.44
C ARG A 56 8.72 13.75 3.96
N GLY A 57 8.83 12.47 3.59
CA GLY A 57 8.58 12.00 2.22
C GLY A 57 7.16 12.31 1.75
N SER A 58 6.15 12.14 2.60
CA SER A 58 4.76 12.46 2.27
C SER A 58 4.51 13.97 2.07
N GLN A 59 5.22 14.82 2.83
CA GLN A 59 5.12 16.27 2.67
C GLN A 59 5.73 16.72 1.34
N GLU A 60 6.85 16.11 0.93
CA GLU A 60 7.48 16.40 -0.35
C GLU A 60 6.59 15.99 -1.54
N LEU A 61 5.95 14.83 -1.48
CA LEU A 61 4.97 14.40 -2.50
C LEU A 61 3.78 15.37 -2.59
N LYS A 62 3.22 15.75 -1.44
CA LYS A 62 2.13 16.74 -1.36
C LYS A 62 2.53 18.13 -1.88
N ARG A 63 3.81 18.51 -1.79
CA ARG A 63 4.33 19.77 -2.35
C ARG A 63 4.43 19.70 -3.87
N ARG A 64 4.86 18.56 -4.42
CA ARG A 64 4.94 18.33 -5.87
C ARG A 64 3.56 18.29 -6.54
N GLU A 65 2.58 17.68 -5.89
CA GLU A 65 1.20 17.61 -6.41
C GLU A 65 0.48 18.97 -6.43
N ARG A 66 0.83 19.90 -5.53
CA ARG A 66 0.24 21.26 -5.51
C ARG A 66 0.92 22.26 -6.44
N ALA A 67 2.09 21.93 -6.98
CA ALA A 67 2.80 22.81 -7.89
C ALA A 67 2.27 22.74 -9.34
N SER A 68 1.23 21.96 -9.60
CA SER A 68 0.60 21.87 -10.92
C SER A 68 -0.80 22.49 -10.91
N VAL A 69 -0.93 23.55 -11.72
CA VAL A 69 -2.17 24.09 -12.31
C VAL A 69 -2.99 25.02 -11.42
N ASP A 70 -2.55 26.29 -11.34
CA ASP A 70 -3.49 27.41 -11.48
C ASP A 70 -3.56 27.77 -12.97
N ALA A 71 -4.30 26.95 -13.72
CA ALA A 71 -4.88 27.34 -14.98
C ALA A 71 -6.36 26.99 -14.86
N SER A 72 -7.15 28.05 -14.69
CA SER A 72 -8.59 28.09 -14.84
C SER A 72 -9.11 27.10 -15.89
N GLY A 73 -9.80 26.06 -15.41
CA GLY A 73 -10.46 25.08 -16.26
C GLY A 73 -11.45 24.26 -15.44
N HIS A 74 -12.74 24.47 -15.70
CA HIS A 74 -13.83 23.70 -15.11
C HIS A 74 -13.60 22.21 -15.42
N SER A 75 -13.41 21.36 -14.40
CA SER A 75 -13.40 19.91 -14.61
C SER A 75 -14.85 19.43 -14.67
N GLU A 76 -15.43 19.41 -15.86
CA GLU A 76 -16.65 18.65 -16.11
C GLU A 76 -16.36 17.17 -15.82
N HIS A 77 -17.08 16.59 -14.86
CA HIS A 77 -17.07 15.17 -14.59
C HIS A 77 -17.65 14.42 -15.79
N HIS A 78 -16.81 14.03 -16.75
CA HIS A 78 -17.20 13.08 -17.78
C HIS A 78 -17.34 11.69 -17.12
N HIS A 79 -18.57 11.30 -16.79
CA HIS A 79 -18.90 9.90 -16.53
C HIS A 79 -18.49 9.09 -17.75
N ARG A 80 -17.44 8.28 -17.61
CA ARG A 80 -17.06 7.29 -18.62
C ARG A 80 -18.25 6.36 -18.80
N ALA A 81 -18.87 6.35 -19.98
CA ALA A 81 -19.94 5.42 -20.30
C ALA A 81 -19.43 4.00 -20.02
N ALA A 82 -20.00 3.34 -19.02
CA ALA A 82 -19.71 1.94 -18.76
C ALA A 82 -20.16 1.14 -19.99
N ALA A 83 -19.26 0.34 -20.56
CA ALA A 83 -19.62 -0.55 -21.65
C ALA A 83 -20.84 -1.40 -21.22
N ALA A 84 -21.82 -1.55 -22.13
CA ALA A 84 -23.04 -2.29 -21.85
C ALA A 84 -22.70 -3.70 -21.37
N ILE A 85 -23.13 -4.05 -20.17
CA ILE A 85 -22.98 -5.40 -19.63
C ILE A 85 -23.80 -6.34 -20.53
N PRO A 86 -23.22 -7.43 -21.08
CA PRO A 86 -23.96 -8.40 -21.88
C PRO A 86 -25.16 -8.98 -21.12
N ALA A 87 -26.20 -9.33 -21.87
CA ALA A 87 -27.43 -9.90 -21.33
C ALA A 87 -27.14 -11.12 -20.42
N PRO A 88 -27.93 -11.34 -19.35
CA PRO A 88 -27.70 -12.40 -18.38
C PRO A 88 -27.64 -13.79 -19.02
N ASP A 89 -28.39 -14.03 -20.08
CA ASP A 89 -28.39 -15.31 -20.82
C ASP A 89 -27.01 -15.61 -21.45
N VAL A 90 -26.28 -14.59 -21.90
CA VAL A 90 -24.90 -14.74 -22.42
C VAL A 90 -23.89 -14.94 -21.29
N ARG A 91 -24.18 -14.40 -20.09
CA ARG A 91 -23.28 -14.53 -18.93
C ARG A 91 -23.31 -15.92 -18.30
N CYS A 92 -24.43 -16.64 -18.44
CA CYS A 92 -24.66 -17.93 -17.82
C CYS A 92 -24.71 -19.11 -18.81
N ASP A 93 -24.46 -18.89 -20.10
CA ASP A 93 -24.42 -19.96 -21.11
C ASP A 93 -23.08 -20.72 -21.08
N GLN A 94 -22.85 -21.49 -20.01
CA GLN A 94 -21.74 -22.45 -19.94
C GLN A 94 -22.14 -23.69 -19.15
N GLU A 95 -22.88 -24.63 -19.76
CA GLU A 95 -22.86 -26.03 -19.30
C GLU A 95 -22.97 -26.96 -20.52
N GLY A 96 -22.00 -26.92 -21.44
CA GLY A 96 -22.01 -27.70 -22.68
C GLY A 96 -20.68 -28.36 -23.08
N HIS A 97 -19.70 -28.44 -22.18
CA HIS A 97 -18.35 -28.90 -22.52
C HIS A 97 -17.92 -30.21 -21.85
N TRP A 98 -18.81 -30.95 -21.20
CA TRP A 98 -18.44 -32.24 -20.63
C TRP A 98 -18.16 -33.23 -21.78
N PRO A 99 -16.94 -33.78 -21.89
CA PRO A 99 -16.66 -34.77 -22.92
C PRO A 99 -17.38 -36.07 -22.56
N ASP A 100 -18.22 -36.56 -23.46
CA ASP A 100 -18.76 -37.91 -23.38
C ASP A 100 -17.59 -38.90 -23.32
N ARG A 101 -17.46 -39.60 -22.19
CA ARG A 101 -16.60 -40.77 -22.10
C ARG A 101 -17.38 -41.96 -22.67
N LYS A 102 -17.16 -42.31 -23.93
CA LYS A 102 -17.14 -43.70 -24.43
C LYS A 102 -16.24 -43.84 -25.65
#